data_AF-A0A7M3YYT8-F1
#
_entry.id   AF-A0A7M3YYT8-F1
#
_cell.length_a   1.000
_cell.length_b   1.000
_cell.length_c   1.000
_cell.angle_alpha   90.00
_cell.angle_beta   90.00
_cell.angle_gamma   90.00
#
_symmetry.space_group_name_H-M   'P 1'
#
loop_
_entity.id
_entity.type
_entity.pdbx_description
1 polymer ?
#
loop_
_entity_poly.entity_id
_entity_poly.type
_entity_poly.pdbx_seq_one_letter_code
_entity_poly.pdbx_strand_id
1 'polypeptide(L)'
;MSGWRRTVPAVLIFLIASLPFVYFQVGNLVYTQAAASSPDCSGHAARNSPDEFSVELWHEDVTTVTHQKNETLAADLEPLWFDQWDNVTIDMPDEAITLAAWVMEHDAEQPWVIIVHGIRSCKANHEVLIPAAWLHDAGFNVILFDMRDHGESTTEDGLVSAGQREYRDLLAVWQWIQDEKGTSPENIGAVGISMGAGAVTIAFEQEPALQSIFLESPFSSMGTIIHEELEFAGFPPFLKDAAIFAGKVSSGDDLVKYEPINAMAEVGNRSVFITQSLEDVRINIHHGESMCEAAQEGVNEEGFVDCWFASSGVAHNDGDKEGILSHITLMLTQPDEYRDRMVGFFETSIGKPDAVV
;
A
#
# COMPACT_ATOMS: atom_id res chain seq x y z
N MET A 1 20.15 -13.18 59.27
CA MET A 1 19.39 -13.94 58.25
C MET A 1 17.91 -13.51 58.09
N SER A 2 17.39 -12.45 58.72
CA SER A 2 15.96 -12.08 58.60
C SER A 2 15.61 -11.08 57.48
N GLY A 3 16.58 -10.30 56.99
CA GLY A 3 16.35 -9.35 55.87
C GLY A 3 15.97 -10.06 54.58
N TRP A 4 16.73 -11.10 54.21
CA TRP A 4 16.59 -11.82 52.93
C TRP A 4 15.22 -12.50 52.75
N ARG A 5 14.57 -12.92 53.84
CA ARG A 5 13.23 -13.53 53.82
C ARG A 5 12.11 -12.57 53.44
N ARG A 6 12.31 -11.25 53.56
CA ARG A 6 11.34 -10.22 53.16
C ARG A 6 11.71 -9.52 51.86
N THR A 7 13.00 -9.41 51.54
CA THR A 7 13.45 -8.82 50.27
C THR A 7 13.18 -9.72 49.07
N VAL A 8 13.35 -11.04 49.17
CA VAL A 8 13.11 -11.94 48.03
C VAL A 8 11.64 -11.90 47.56
N PRO A 9 10.62 -12.00 48.44
CA PRO A 9 9.23 -11.84 48.04
C PRO A 9 8.90 -10.43 47.51
N ALA A 10 9.48 -9.38 48.09
CA ALA A 10 9.25 -8.00 47.65
C ALA A 10 9.84 -7.72 46.26
N VAL A 11 11.04 -8.26 45.98
CA VAL A 11 11.67 -8.18 44.65
C VAL A 11 10.88 -9.02 43.64
N LEU A 12 10.40 -10.21 44.00
CA LEU A 12 9.52 -11.01 43.14
C LEU A 12 8.19 -10.31 42.83
N ILE A 13 7.55 -9.70 43.84
CA ILE A 13 6.32 -8.93 43.65
C ILE A 13 6.58 -7.71 42.78
N PHE A 14 7.69 -6.98 42.98
CA PHE A 14 8.06 -5.85 42.14
C PHE A 14 8.33 -6.28 40.69
N LEU A 15 9.06 -7.38 40.48
CA LEU A 15 9.30 -7.94 39.15
C LEU A 15 7.96 -8.31 38.47
N ILE A 16 7.11 -9.07 39.16
CA ILE A 16 5.78 -9.46 38.65
C ILE A 16 4.90 -8.22 38.36
N ALA A 17 4.92 -7.22 39.24
CA ALA A 17 4.16 -5.99 39.05
C ALA A 17 4.74 -5.09 37.94
N SER A 18 6.04 -5.20 37.66
CA SER A 18 6.70 -4.49 36.55
C SER A 18 6.54 -5.17 35.20
N LEU A 19 6.23 -6.48 35.16
CA LEU A 19 6.08 -7.25 33.92
C LEU A 19 5.07 -6.60 32.95
N PRO A 20 3.86 -6.17 33.35
CA PRO A 20 2.93 -5.49 32.44
C PRO A 20 3.48 -4.18 31.87
N PHE A 21 4.20 -3.40 32.69
CA PHE A 21 4.82 -2.16 32.25
C PHE A 21 5.96 -2.42 31.27
N VAL A 22 6.84 -3.39 31.57
CA VAL A 22 7.93 -3.80 30.67
C VAL A 22 7.37 -4.37 29.36
N TYR A 23 6.33 -5.19 29.43
CA TYR A 23 5.65 -5.75 28.26
C TYR A 23 5.07 -4.66 27.36
N PHE A 24 4.41 -3.65 27.94
CA PHE A 24 3.95 -2.47 27.21
C PHE A 24 5.11 -1.68 26.58
N GLN A 25 6.19 -1.41 27.32
CA GLN A 25 7.33 -0.65 26.80
C GLN A 25 8.03 -1.36 25.62
N VAL A 26 8.17 -2.68 25.71
CA VAL A 26 8.73 -3.49 24.61
C VAL A 26 7.77 -3.48 23.41
N GLY A 27 6.46 -3.67 23.64
CA GLY A 27 5.46 -3.57 22.58
C GLY A 27 5.44 -2.20 21.91
N ASN A 28 5.57 -1.13 22.69
CA ASN A 28 5.58 0.25 22.19
C ASN A 28 6.81 0.54 21.34
N LEU A 29 7.98 0.01 21.73
CA LEU A 29 9.21 0.13 20.94
C LEU A 29 9.06 -0.56 19.58
N VAL A 30 8.57 -1.81 19.56
CA VAL A 30 8.33 -2.56 18.33
C VAL A 30 7.31 -1.83 17.44
N TYR A 31 6.18 -1.41 18.01
CA TYR A 31 5.14 -0.68 17.30
C TYR A 31 5.67 0.62 16.68
N THR A 32 6.30 1.49 17.47
CA THR A 32 6.75 2.81 16.97
C THR A 32 7.77 2.67 15.84
N GLN A 33 8.65 1.65 15.91
CA GLN A 33 9.63 1.41 14.85
C GLN A 33 8.98 0.87 13.56
N ALA A 34 8.00 -0.01 13.68
CA ALA A 34 7.29 -0.57 12.53
C ALA A 34 6.36 0.48 11.89
N ALA A 35 5.63 1.22 12.72
CA ALA A 35 4.65 2.21 12.30
C ALA A 35 5.27 3.54 11.85
N ALA A 36 6.54 3.82 12.15
CA ALA A 36 7.17 5.07 11.71
C ALA A 36 7.01 5.28 10.19
N SER A 37 6.36 6.38 9.83
CA SER A 37 6.31 6.91 8.47
C SER A 37 7.51 7.83 8.22
N SER A 38 7.66 8.27 6.97
CA SER A 38 8.63 9.31 6.64
C SER A 38 8.07 10.23 5.56
N PRO A 39 8.00 11.55 5.82
CA PRO A 39 7.61 12.52 4.81
C PRO A 39 8.63 12.64 3.66
N ASP A 40 9.87 12.17 3.85
CA ASP A 40 10.95 12.29 2.86
C ASP A 40 10.80 11.39 1.62
N CYS A 41 9.81 10.47 1.65
CA CYS A 41 9.54 9.52 0.57
C CYS A 41 10.79 8.76 0.11
N SER A 42 11.67 8.38 1.05
CA SER A 42 12.94 7.69 0.73
C SER A 42 13.79 8.45 -0.32
N GLY A 43 13.66 9.78 -0.39
CA GLY A 43 14.34 10.64 -1.34
C GLY A 43 13.76 10.67 -2.76
N HIS A 44 12.64 10.00 -3.04
CA HIS A 44 11.97 10.07 -4.35
C HIS A 44 11.36 11.45 -4.62
N ALA A 45 10.73 12.07 -3.62
CA ALA A 45 10.09 13.38 -3.77
C ALA A 45 11.05 14.51 -4.19
N ALA A 46 12.36 14.35 -3.95
CA ALA A 46 13.37 15.33 -4.37
C ALA A 46 13.82 15.15 -5.83
N ARG A 47 13.49 14.02 -6.46
CA ARG A 47 14.03 13.57 -7.75
C ARG A 47 12.95 13.31 -8.79
N ASN A 48 11.73 13.00 -8.36
CA ASN A 48 10.64 12.57 -9.22
C ASN A 48 9.46 13.55 -9.17
N SER A 49 8.87 13.75 -10.33
CA SER A 49 7.65 14.50 -10.60
C SER A 49 6.91 13.80 -11.76
N PRO A 50 5.65 14.14 -12.06
CA PRO A 50 4.96 13.53 -13.20
C PRO A 50 5.67 13.74 -14.54
N ASP A 51 6.29 14.91 -14.75
CA ASP A 51 6.99 15.24 -15.99
C ASP A 51 8.42 14.71 -16.09
N GLU A 52 9.00 14.21 -14.99
CA GLU A 52 10.33 13.60 -14.97
C GLU A 52 10.48 12.67 -13.74
N PHE A 53 10.62 11.36 -13.98
CA PHE A 53 10.86 10.39 -12.91
C PHE A 53 11.77 9.23 -13.33
N SER A 54 12.39 8.59 -12.33
CA SER A 54 13.33 7.48 -12.48
C SER A 54 13.02 6.31 -11.53
N VAL A 55 13.51 5.12 -11.89
CA VAL A 55 13.50 3.91 -11.05
C VAL A 55 14.86 3.82 -10.33
N GLU A 56 15.05 4.66 -9.32
CA GLU A 56 16.22 4.61 -8.43
C GLU A 56 15.85 3.96 -7.10
N LEU A 57 16.39 2.77 -6.82
CA LEU A 57 16.24 2.10 -5.53
C LEU A 57 17.45 2.44 -4.65
N TRP A 58 17.24 3.06 -3.48
CA TRP A 58 18.33 3.31 -2.51
C TRP A 58 19.54 4.09 -3.06
N HIS A 59 19.31 5.02 -3.98
CA HIS A 59 20.36 5.77 -4.71
C HIS A 59 21.16 4.95 -5.73
N GLU A 60 20.61 3.82 -6.16
CA GLU A 60 21.13 3.02 -7.26
C GLU A 60 20.14 2.93 -8.41
N ASP A 61 20.69 3.11 -9.60
CA ASP A 61 19.98 2.93 -10.85
C ASP A 61 19.74 1.42 -11.09
N VAL A 62 18.47 1.05 -11.21
CA VAL A 62 18.02 -0.34 -11.35
C VAL A 62 18.13 -0.78 -12.82
N THR A 63 19.34 -0.76 -13.36
CA THR A 63 19.61 -1.27 -14.71
C THR A 63 19.87 -2.78 -14.75
N THR A 64 19.94 -3.45 -13.58
CA THR A 64 20.29 -4.87 -13.47
C THR A 64 19.13 -5.70 -12.93
N VAL A 65 18.10 -5.92 -13.76
CA VAL A 65 17.00 -6.82 -13.42
C VAL A 65 17.44 -8.29 -13.59
N THR A 66 17.28 -9.11 -12.55
CA THR A 66 17.88 -10.46 -12.49
C THR A 66 17.27 -11.52 -13.38
N HIS A 67 16.17 -11.24 -14.08
CA HIS A 67 15.45 -12.32 -14.79
C HIS A 67 15.21 -12.16 -16.29
N GLN A 68 15.42 -10.99 -16.92
CA GLN A 68 15.54 -10.92 -18.39
C GLN A 68 16.47 -9.76 -18.81
N LYS A 69 17.36 -10.06 -19.75
CA LYS A 69 18.48 -9.21 -20.18
C LYS A 69 18.14 -8.28 -21.36
N ASN A 70 16.86 -7.97 -21.54
CA ASN A 70 16.42 -6.99 -22.55
C ASN A 70 16.15 -5.66 -21.86
N GLU A 71 16.32 -4.58 -22.61
CA GLU A 71 16.00 -3.19 -22.29
C GLU A 71 14.97 -3.10 -21.16
N THR A 72 15.45 -2.88 -19.94
CA THR A 72 14.58 -2.84 -18.76
C THR A 72 13.72 -1.58 -18.89
N LEU A 73 12.45 -1.64 -18.48
CA LEU A 73 11.59 -0.45 -18.43
C LEU A 73 12.30 0.73 -17.73
N ALA A 74 13.11 0.42 -16.71
CA ALA A 74 13.95 1.38 -16.00
C ALA A 74 14.98 2.14 -16.88
N ALA A 75 15.33 1.63 -18.07
CA ALA A 75 16.30 2.23 -18.96
C ALA A 75 15.74 3.36 -19.84
N ASP A 76 14.42 3.39 -20.06
CA ASP A 76 13.75 4.43 -20.84
C ASP A 76 12.32 4.66 -20.33
N LEU A 77 12.17 5.67 -19.46
CA LEU A 77 10.90 6.06 -18.84
C LEU A 77 10.34 7.36 -19.45
N GLU A 78 11.08 8.04 -20.33
CA GLU A 78 10.62 9.26 -20.98
C GLU A 78 9.25 9.09 -21.66
N PRO A 79 8.93 7.94 -22.31
CA PRO A 79 7.60 7.72 -22.86
C PRO A 79 6.45 7.65 -21.83
N LEU A 80 6.75 7.49 -20.54
CA LEU A 80 5.77 7.42 -19.45
C LEU A 80 5.62 8.73 -18.68
N TRP A 81 6.35 9.78 -19.07
CA TRP A 81 6.23 11.08 -18.43
C TRP A 81 4.96 11.80 -18.86
N PHE A 82 4.39 12.57 -17.95
CA PHE A 82 3.13 13.28 -18.18
C PHE A 82 3.38 14.68 -18.72
N ASP A 83 2.83 14.98 -19.91
CA ASP A 83 2.91 16.31 -20.51
C ASP A 83 2.07 17.36 -19.74
N GLN A 84 0.98 16.93 -19.11
CA GLN A 84 0.03 17.78 -18.40
C GLN A 84 -0.45 17.11 -17.12
N TRP A 85 -0.43 17.88 -16.03
CA TRP A 85 -0.87 17.44 -14.72
C TRP A 85 -1.15 18.66 -13.84
N ASP A 86 -2.04 18.49 -12.86
CA ASP A 86 -2.41 19.52 -11.89
C ASP A 86 -2.03 19.12 -10.46
N ASN A 87 -1.57 20.08 -9.67
CA ASN A 87 -1.46 19.94 -8.22
C ASN A 87 -2.80 20.30 -7.57
N VAL A 88 -3.32 19.41 -6.73
CA VAL A 88 -4.53 19.68 -5.94
C VAL A 88 -4.31 19.34 -4.48
N THR A 89 -5.03 20.04 -3.61
CA THR A 89 -5.11 19.75 -2.19
C THR A 89 -6.53 19.34 -1.85
N ILE A 90 -6.68 18.23 -1.12
CA ILE A 90 -7.98 17.66 -0.77
C ILE A 90 -8.12 17.69 0.74
N ASP A 91 -9.06 18.48 1.26
CA ASP A 91 -9.33 18.57 2.68
C ASP A 91 -10.23 17.41 3.13
N MET A 92 -9.81 16.69 4.17
CA MET A 92 -10.59 15.61 4.76
C MET A 92 -11.80 16.18 5.52
N PRO A 93 -13.00 15.59 5.34
CA PRO A 93 -14.14 15.92 6.20
C PRO A 93 -13.83 15.58 7.66
N ASP A 94 -14.19 16.48 8.58
CA ASP A 94 -14.14 16.30 10.04
C ASP A 94 -12.74 16.00 10.65
N GLU A 95 -11.67 16.03 9.85
CA GLU A 95 -10.29 15.83 10.29
C GLU A 95 -9.43 17.03 9.87
N ALA A 96 -8.46 17.41 10.71
CA ALA A 96 -7.50 18.47 10.37
C ALA A 96 -6.37 17.91 9.48
N ILE A 97 -6.76 17.23 8.40
CA ILE A 97 -5.87 16.55 7.44
C ILE A 97 -6.16 17.11 6.06
N THR A 98 -5.13 17.60 5.40
CA THR A 98 -5.12 17.96 3.99
C THR A 98 -4.20 17.00 3.24
N LEU A 99 -4.71 16.41 2.17
CA LEU A 99 -3.99 15.50 1.28
C LEU A 99 -3.43 16.27 0.07
N ALA A 100 -2.17 16.01 -0.29
CA ALA A 100 -1.54 16.54 -1.49
C ALA A 100 -1.62 15.53 -2.63
N ALA A 101 -2.17 15.93 -3.78
CA ALA A 101 -2.38 15.03 -4.91
C ALA A 101 -1.96 15.65 -6.26
N TRP A 102 -1.65 14.75 -7.20
CA TRP A 102 -1.43 15.03 -8.61
C TRP A 102 -2.56 14.43 -9.42
N VAL A 103 -3.11 15.23 -10.34
CA VAL A 103 -4.22 14.86 -11.21
C VAL A 103 -3.75 14.90 -12.65
N MET A 104 -3.98 13.81 -13.38
CA MET A 104 -3.77 13.75 -14.82
C MET A 104 -5.09 13.37 -15.48
N GLU A 105 -5.76 14.38 -16.01
CA GLU A 105 -7.09 14.28 -16.60
C GLU A 105 -6.96 14.37 -18.13
N HIS A 106 -7.47 13.36 -18.82
CA HIS A 106 -7.61 13.34 -20.28
C HIS A 106 -8.88 14.06 -20.73
N ASP A 107 -10.02 13.58 -20.25
CA ASP A 107 -11.34 14.10 -20.59
C ASP A 107 -12.31 13.81 -19.43
N ALA A 108 -13.18 14.77 -19.13
CA ALA A 108 -14.11 14.71 -18.00
C ALA A 108 -15.10 13.52 -18.06
N GLU A 109 -15.33 12.95 -19.24
CA GLU A 109 -16.23 11.81 -19.43
C GLU A 109 -15.55 10.45 -19.16
N GLN A 110 -14.22 10.41 -19.03
CA GLN A 110 -13.47 9.16 -18.86
C GLN A 110 -13.46 8.66 -17.41
N PRO A 111 -13.45 7.32 -17.22
CA PRO A 111 -13.35 6.72 -15.89
C PRO A 111 -12.05 7.10 -15.17
N TRP A 112 -12.11 7.10 -13.84
CA TRP A 112 -11.01 7.49 -12.97
C TRP A 112 -10.37 6.29 -12.28
N VAL A 113 -9.05 6.32 -12.13
CA VAL A 113 -8.33 5.38 -11.28
C VAL A 113 -7.49 6.13 -10.25
N ILE A 114 -7.70 5.80 -8.97
CA ILE A 114 -6.94 6.36 -7.85
C ILE A 114 -5.75 5.43 -7.56
N ILE A 115 -4.53 5.97 -7.47
CA ILE A 115 -3.32 5.17 -7.19
C ILE A 115 -2.82 5.47 -5.77
N VAL A 116 -2.72 4.43 -4.95
CA VAL A 116 -2.36 4.52 -3.52
C VAL A 116 -1.01 3.87 -3.26
N HIS A 117 -0.04 4.66 -2.78
CA HIS A 117 1.33 4.23 -2.52
C HIS A 117 1.47 3.32 -1.28
N GLY A 118 2.64 2.68 -1.13
CA GLY A 118 2.97 1.85 0.02
C GLY A 118 3.49 2.60 1.26
N ILE A 119 3.87 1.85 2.28
CA ILE A 119 4.47 2.39 3.52
C ILE A 119 5.80 3.08 3.23
N ARG A 120 6.06 4.27 3.80
CA ARG A 120 7.32 5.04 3.61
C ARG A 120 7.61 5.40 2.14
N SER A 121 6.57 5.39 1.32
CA SER A 121 6.55 5.81 -0.08
C SER A 121 5.80 7.15 -0.21
N CYS A 122 5.48 7.57 -1.43
CA CYS A 122 4.67 8.76 -1.72
C CYS A 122 4.21 8.75 -3.18
N LYS A 123 3.42 9.76 -3.59
CA LYS A 123 2.96 9.96 -4.98
C LYS A 123 4.09 10.15 -6.01
N ALA A 124 5.29 10.50 -5.57
CA ALA A 124 6.49 10.65 -6.41
C ALA A 124 7.30 9.35 -6.61
N ASN A 125 6.86 8.22 -6.04
CA ASN A 125 7.57 6.96 -6.24
C ASN A 125 7.22 6.33 -7.60
N HIS A 126 8.22 5.75 -8.28
CA HIS A 126 8.04 5.02 -9.53
C HIS A 126 7.00 3.90 -9.43
N GLU A 127 6.88 3.27 -8.25
CA GLU A 127 5.87 2.24 -7.95
C GLU A 127 4.45 2.69 -8.24
N VAL A 128 4.15 3.99 -8.07
CA VAL A 128 2.82 4.56 -8.38
C VAL A 128 2.79 5.34 -9.69
N LEU A 129 3.90 5.98 -10.09
CA LEU A 129 3.97 6.76 -11.32
C LEU A 129 3.90 5.89 -12.59
N ILE A 130 4.57 4.73 -12.60
CA ILE A 130 4.55 3.80 -13.74
C ILE A 130 3.12 3.28 -14.01
N PRO A 131 2.39 2.71 -13.02
CA PRO A 131 1.03 2.26 -13.28
C PRO A 131 0.07 3.41 -13.59
N ALA A 132 0.27 4.60 -13.00
CA ALA A 132 -0.50 5.78 -13.36
C ALA A 132 -0.32 6.14 -14.84
N ALA A 133 0.92 6.14 -15.34
CA ALA A 133 1.23 6.48 -16.73
C ALA A 133 0.57 5.48 -17.69
N TRP A 134 0.66 4.18 -17.40
CA TRP A 134 0.01 3.15 -18.20
C TRP A 134 -1.50 3.25 -18.27
N LEU A 135 -2.15 3.64 -17.17
CA LEU A 135 -3.60 3.84 -17.14
C LEU A 135 -3.98 5.12 -17.90
N HIS A 136 -3.21 6.19 -17.72
CA HIS A 136 -3.41 7.44 -18.43
C HIS A 136 -3.23 7.26 -19.96
N ASP A 137 -2.19 6.56 -20.39
CA ASP A 137 -1.96 6.21 -21.82
C ASP A 137 -3.09 5.35 -22.40
N ALA A 138 -3.76 4.56 -21.55
CA ALA A 138 -4.93 3.78 -21.92
C ALA A 138 -6.25 4.60 -21.93
N GLY A 139 -6.18 5.89 -21.60
CA GLY A 139 -7.29 6.84 -21.66
C GLY A 139 -8.01 7.10 -20.33
N PHE A 140 -7.57 6.49 -19.22
CA PHE A 140 -8.16 6.75 -17.91
C PHE A 140 -7.71 8.09 -17.35
N ASN A 141 -8.59 8.77 -16.62
CA ASN A 141 -8.16 9.83 -15.72
C ASN A 141 -7.47 9.20 -14.51
N VAL A 142 -6.37 9.78 -14.04
CA VAL A 142 -5.63 9.24 -12.90
C VAL A 142 -5.38 10.30 -11.83
N ILE A 143 -5.42 9.88 -10.58
CA ILE A 143 -5.03 10.70 -9.44
C ILE A 143 -4.11 9.89 -8.51
N LEU A 144 -2.99 10.50 -8.13
CA LEU A 144 -2.07 9.98 -7.14
C LEU A 144 -2.03 10.96 -5.98
N PHE A 145 -2.03 10.47 -4.74
CA PHE A 145 -1.97 11.34 -3.58
C PHE A 145 -1.01 10.78 -2.53
N ASP A 146 -0.49 11.68 -1.70
CA ASP A 146 0.21 11.29 -0.49
C ASP A 146 -0.81 10.97 0.60
N MET A 147 -0.79 9.76 1.15
CA MET A 147 -1.58 9.45 2.34
C MET A 147 -1.16 10.34 3.51
N ARG A 148 -1.98 10.42 4.57
CA ARG A 148 -1.58 11.08 5.82
C ARG A 148 -0.21 10.58 6.29
N ASP A 149 0.53 11.47 6.96
CA ASP A 149 1.89 11.21 7.44
C ASP A 149 2.94 10.87 6.37
N HIS A 150 2.65 11.12 5.09
CA HIS A 150 3.59 10.93 3.97
C HIS A 150 3.68 12.18 3.10
N GLY A 151 4.84 12.32 2.43
CA GLY A 151 5.09 13.33 1.41
C GLY A 151 4.69 14.75 1.83
N GLU A 152 3.86 15.37 1.00
CA GLU A 152 3.37 16.74 1.18
C GLU A 152 2.00 16.82 1.87
N SER A 153 1.43 15.68 2.24
CA SER A 153 0.20 15.61 3.03
C SER A 153 0.46 15.96 4.49
N THR A 154 -0.62 16.23 5.20
CA THR A 154 -0.54 16.57 6.63
C THR A 154 0.13 15.44 7.42
N THR A 155 1.14 15.81 8.21
CA THR A 155 1.74 14.93 9.23
C THR A 155 1.01 15.14 10.54
N GLU A 156 0.24 14.15 11.00
CA GLU A 156 -0.47 14.19 12.29
C GLU A 156 0.44 13.71 13.43
N ASP A 157 1.01 12.52 13.31
CA ASP A 157 1.84 11.89 14.34
C ASP A 157 3.08 11.17 13.78
N GLY A 158 3.24 11.10 12.45
CA GLY A 158 4.35 10.42 11.79
C GLY A 158 4.28 8.90 11.91
N LEU A 159 3.09 8.34 12.14
CA LEU A 159 2.86 6.92 12.25
C LEU A 159 1.84 6.44 11.22
N VAL A 160 2.11 5.30 10.60
CA VAL A 160 1.13 4.59 9.79
C VAL A 160 0.26 3.71 10.67
N SER A 161 -0.99 3.56 10.26
CA SER A 161 -1.96 2.71 10.93
C SER A 161 -2.34 1.48 10.12
N ALA A 162 -1.50 1.07 9.16
CA ALA A 162 -1.69 -0.14 8.36
C ALA A 162 -3.03 -0.18 7.61
N GLY A 163 -3.50 0.96 7.12
CA GLY A 163 -4.76 1.12 6.41
C GLY A 163 -5.94 1.52 7.30
N GLN A 164 -5.82 1.43 8.64
CA GLN A 164 -6.95 1.68 9.55
C GLN A 164 -7.40 3.15 9.56
N ARG A 165 -6.49 4.10 9.35
CA ARG A 165 -6.79 5.52 9.14
C ARG A 165 -6.76 5.86 7.66
N GLU A 166 -5.79 5.30 6.94
CA GLU A 166 -5.47 5.67 5.55
C GLU A 166 -6.58 5.28 4.56
N TYR A 167 -7.46 4.31 4.88
CA TYR A 167 -8.62 4.02 4.03
C TYR A 167 -9.53 5.25 3.86
N ARG A 168 -9.61 6.12 4.88
CA ARG A 168 -10.41 7.35 4.80
C ARG A 168 -9.79 8.37 3.87
N ASP A 169 -8.48 8.35 3.71
CA ASP A 169 -7.77 9.23 2.78
C ASP A 169 -8.18 8.89 1.35
N LEU A 170 -8.19 7.60 1.01
CA LEU A 170 -8.72 7.13 -0.27
C LEU A 170 -10.19 7.53 -0.46
N LEU A 171 -11.04 7.33 0.53
CA LEU A 171 -12.46 7.69 0.42
C LEU A 171 -12.69 9.19 0.26
N ALA A 172 -11.83 10.05 0.83
CA ALA A 172 -11.89 11.48 0.60
C ALA A 172 -11.47 11.86 -0.83
N VAL A 173 -10.45 11.21 -1.38
CA VAL A 173 -10.08 11.39 -2.79
C VAL A 173 -11.18 10.89 -3.73
N TRP A 174 -11.77 9.73 -3.42
CA TRP A 174 -12.90 9.16 -4.16
C TRP A 174 -14.14 10.06 -4.12
N GLN A 175 -14.45 10.66 -2.96
CA GLN A 175 -15.52 11.64 -2.82
C GLN A 175 -15.19 12.94 -3.57
N TRP A 176 -13.96 13.42 -3.50
CA TRP A 176 -13.49 14.61 -4.21
C TRP A 176 -13.66 14.47 -5.73
N ILE A 177 -13.35 13.30 -6.30
CA ILE A 177 -13.60 13.03 -7.73
C ILE A 177 -15.09 13.20 -8.05
N GLN A 178 -15.99 12.61 -7.26
CA GLN A 178 -17.43 12.73 -7.50
C GLN A 178 -17.91 14.19 -7.43
N ASP A 179 -17.45 14.92 -6.41
CA ASP A 179 -17.92 16.28 -6.15
C ASP A 179 -17.36 17.30 -7.15
N GLU A 180 -16.06 17.24 -7.46
CA GLU A 180 -15.37 18.22 -8.30
C GLU A 180 -15.35 17.84 -9.78
N LYS A 181 -15.35 16.54 -10.12
CA LYS A 181 -15.33 16.04 -11.50
C LYS A 181 -16.69 15.55 -11.98
N GLY A 182 -17.66 15.36 -11.08
CA GLY A 182 -19.00 14.91 -11.45
C GLY A 182 -19.06 13.47 -11.94
N THR A 183 -18.03 12.67 -11.66
CA THR A 183 -17.92 11.26 -12.08
C THR A 183 -18.78 10.38 -11.18
N SER A 184 -19.56 9.47 -11.78
CA SER A 184 -20.33 8.50 -11.01
C SER A 184 -19.43 7.48 -10.27
N PRO A 185 -19.80 7.05 -9.05
CA PRO A 185 -19.12 6.00 -8.28
C PRO A 185 -18.63 4.78 -9.07
N GLU A 186 -19.48 4.26 -9.96
CA GLU A 186 -19.22 3.05 -10.74
C GLU A 186 -18.09 3.20 -11.77
N ASN A 187 -17.71 4.43 -12.09
CA ASN A 187 -16.64 4.75 -13.03
C ASN A 187 -15.32 5.11 -12.31
N ILE A 188 -15.20 4.79 -11.02
CA ILE A 188 -14.01 5.07 -10.22
C ILE A 188 -13.45 3.77 -9.64
N GLY A 189 -12.22 3.45 -10.01
CA GLY A 189 -11.46 2.32 -9.47
C GLY A 189 -10.26 2.76 -8.64
N ALA A 190 -9.60 1.82 -7.97
CA ALA A 190 -8.37 2.10 -7.23
C ALA A 190 -7.29 1.03 -7.42
N VAL A 191 -6.04 1.47 -7.54
CA VAL A 191 -4.85 0.63 -7.43
C VAL A 191 -4.23 0.85 -6.05
N GLY A 192 -3.99 -0.23 -5.31
CA GLY A 192 -3.28 -0.17 -4.04
C GLY A 192 -2.01 -0.98 -4.09
N ILE A 193 -0.93 -0.41 -3.57
CA ILE A 193 0.40 -1.04 -3.56
C ILE A 193 0.86 -1.26 -2.13
N SER A 194 1.21 -2.50 -1.76
CA SER A 194 1.72 -2.86 -0.43
C SER A 194 0.78 -2.41 0.69
N MET A 195 1.20 -1.54 1.60
CA MET A 195 0.31 -0.94 2.60
C MET A 195 -0.91 -0.24 1.98
N GLY A 196 -0.73 0.42 0.83
CA GLY A 196 -1.81 1.03 0.06
C GLY A 196 -2.82 -0.01 -0.44
N ALA A 197 -2.39 -1.23 -0.74
CA ALA A 197 -3.30 -2.34 -1.06
C ALA A 197 -4.20 -2.71 0.12
N GLY A 198 -3.64 -2.68 1.34
CA GLY A 198 -4.43 -2.83 2.57
C GLY A 198 -5.43 -1.70 2.78
N ALA A 199 -5.01 -0.44 2.61
CA ALA A 199 -5.88 0.72 2.73
C ALA A 199 -7.02 0.70 1.71
N VAL A 200 -6.72 0.40 0.45
CA VAL A 200 -7.71 0.21 -0.63
C VAL A 200 -8.67 -0.93 -0.31
N THR A 201 -8.18 -2.05 0.22
CA THR A 201 -9.03 -3.19 0.59
C THR A 201 -9.98 -2.85 1.74
N ILE A 202 -9.51 -2.13 2.76
CA ILE A 202 -10.36 -1.68 3.87
C ILE A 202 -11.39 -0.67 3.35
N ALA A 203 -11.00 0.28 2.50
CA ALA A 203 -11.94 1.22 1.88
C ALA A 203 -13.00 0.50 1.06
N PHE A 204 -12.62 -0.53 0.31
CA PHE A 204 -13.55 -1.39 -0.42
C PHE A 204 -14.53 -2.11 0.50
N GLU A 205 -14.12 -2.55 1.69
CA GLU A 205 -15.07 -3.08 2.69
C GLU A 205 -16.04 -2.00 3.19
N GLN A 206 -15.53 -0.79 3.48
CA GLN A 206 -16.31 0.27 4.12
C GLN A 206 -17.22 1.04 3.15
N GLU A 207 -16.91 1.04 1.85
CA GLU A 207 -17.67 1.74 0.80
C GLU A 207 -18.13 0.77 -0.30
N PRO A 208 -19.36 0.24 -0.20
CA PRO A 208 -19.93 -0.66 -1.20
C PRO A 208 -20.05 -0.07 -2.60
N ALA A 209 -20.03 1.26 -2.74
CA ALA A 209 -20.05 1.92 -4.03
C ALA A 209 -18.70 1.89 -4.77
N LEU A 210 -17.57 1.63 -4.10
CA LEU A 210 -16.28 1.41 -4.75
C LEU A 210 -16.29 0.05 -5.45
N GLN A 211 -16.42 0.05 -6.78
CA GLN A 211 -16.72 -1.17 -7.54
C GLN A 211 -15.49 -2.00 -7.92
N SER A 212 -14.28 -1.44 -7.94
CA SER A 212 -13.14 -2.11 -8.56
C SER A 212 -11.81 -1.74 -7.95
N ILE A 213 -11.05 -2.76 -7.53
CA ILE A 213 -9.73 -2.60 -6.93
C ILE A 213 -8.69 -3.53 -7.55
N PHE A 214 -7.48 -3.00 -7.78
CA PHE A 214 -6.31 -3.74 -8.21
C PHE A 214 -5.26 -3.69 -7.09
N LEU A 215 -4.79 -4.85 -6.62
CA LEU A 215 -3.96 -4.99 -5.44
C LEU A 215 -2.60 -5.59 -5.78
N GLU A 216 -1.53 -4.82 -5.61
CA GLU A 216 -0.13 -5.27 -5.77
C GLU A 216 0.50 -5.55 -4.40
N SER A 217 0.98 -6.78 -4.22
CA SER A 217 1.52 -7.33 -2.96
C SER A 217 0.67 -6.98 -1.73
N PRO A 218 -0.62 -7.40 -1.67
CA PRO A 218 -1.48 -7.11 -0.52
C PRO A 218 -1.17 -8.01 0.69
N PHE A 219 -1.62 -7.59 1.88
CA PHE A 219 -1.63 -8.43 3.08
C PHE A 219 -3.06 -8.81 3.48
N SER A 220 -3.26 -10.07 3.88
CA SER A 220 -4.57 -10.57 4.33
C SER A 220 -4.92 -10.19 5.77
N SER A 221 -3.91 -10.10 6.65
CA SER A 221 -4.10 -9.69 8.05
C SER A 221 -2.89 -8.99 8.63
N MET A 222 -3.12 -7.83 9.26
CA MET A 222 -2.07 -7.08 9.95
C MET A 222 -1.60 -7.81 11.19
N GLY A 223 -2.50 -8.53 11.87
CA GLY A 223 -2.12 -9.40 12.98
C GLY A 223 -1.13 -10.50 12.55
N THR A 224 -1.27 -11.04 11.34
CA THR A 224 -0.32 -12.03 10.80
C THR A 224 1.00 -11.37 10.39
N ILE A 225 0.95 -10.20 9.75
CA ILE A 225 2.16 -9.42 9.42
C ILE A 225 2.99 -9.11 10.68
N ILE A 226 2.35 -8.66 11.76
CA ILE A 226 3.05 -8.39 13.03
C ILE A 226 3.72 -9.66 13.59
N HIS A 227 3.06 -10.82 13.47
CA HIS A 227 3.65 -12.10 13.90
C HIS A 227 4.90 -12.43 13.09
N GLU A 228 4.82 -12.33 11.76
CA GLU A 228 5.91 -12.68 10.84
C GLU A 228 7.09 -11.72 10.96
N GLU A 229 6.83 -10.42 11.12
CA GLU A 229 7.87 -9.42 11.35
C GLU A 229 8.60 -9.63 12.68
N LEU A 230 7.89 -10.07 13.73
CA LEU A 230 8.52 -10.47 14.99
C LEU A 230 9.45 -11.66 14.78
N GLU A 231 9.01 -12.70 14.06
CA GLU A 231 9.84 -13.87 13.75
C GLU A 231 11.07 -13.49 12.93
N PHE A 232 10.88 -12.68 11.89
CA PHE A 232 11.93 -12.20 11.01
C PHE A 232 12.98 -11.37 11.76
N ALA A 233 12.54 -10.47 12.65
CA ALA A 233 13.42 -9.66 13.49
C ALA A 233 14.02 -10.43 14.69
N GLY A 234 13.69 -11.72 14.87
CA GLY A 234 14.23 -12.57 15.93
C GLY A 234 13.60 -12.33 17.31
N PHE A 235 12.43 -11.67 17.36
CA PHE A 235 11.65 -11.48 18.58
C PHE A 235 10.70 -12.67 18.82
N PRO A 236 10.38 -13.00 20.09
CA PRO A 236 9.39 -14.03 20.38
C PRO A 236 7.97 -13.66 19.90
N PRO A 237 7.27 -14.52 19.13
CA PRO A 237 5.97 -14.16 18.53
C PRO A 237 4.83 -13.90 19.53
N PHE A 238 4.96 -14.36 20.78
CA PHE A 238 4.01 -14.03 21.86
C PHE A 238 3.99 -12.51 22.19
N LEU A 239 4.93 -11.74 21.65
CA LEU A 239 4.94 -10.28 21.74
C LEU A 239 3.94 -9.60 20.79
N LYS A 240 3.29 -10.33 19.87
CA LYS A 240 2.26 -9.80 18.97
C LYS A 240 1.18 -9.04 19.72
N ASP A 241 0.56 -9.67 20.72
CA ASP A 241 -0.51 -9.06 21.50
C ASP A 241 0.00 -7.84 22.30
N ALA A 242 1.29 -7.84 22.66
CA ALA A 242 1.96 -6.69 23.28
C ALA A 242 2.02 -5.50 22.32
N ALA A 243 2.44 -5.75 21.08
CA ALA A 243 2.59 -4.73 20.05
C ALA A 243 1.23 -4.15 19.65
N ILE A 244 0.22 -5.00 19.44
CA ILE A 244 -1.16 -4.57 19.14
C ILE A 244 -1.73 -3.73 20.29
N PHE A 245 -1.60 -4.21 21.53
CA PHE A 245 -2.06 -3.47 22.70
C PHE A 245 -1.32 -2.14 22.87
N ALA A 246 -0.01 -2.12 22.64
CA ALA A 246 0.79 -0.91 22.74
C ALA A 246 0.42 0.12 21.67
N GLY A 247 0.24 -0.30 20.41
CA GLY A 247 -0.25 0.56 19.33
C GLY A 247 -1.59 1.21 19.68
N LYS A 248 -2.56 0.39 20.11
CA LYS A 248 -3.89 0.87 20.51
C LYS A 248 -3.87 1.88 21.66
N VAL A 249 -2.95 1.73 22.60
CA VAL A 249 -2.82 2.66 23.74
C VAL A 249 -2.01 3.90 23.38
N SER A 250 -1.04 3.78 22.47
CA SER A 250 -0.09 4.86 22.15
C SER A 250 -0.57 5.78 21.03
N SER A 251 -1.05 5.24 19.91
CA SER A 251 -1.60 6.02 18.79
C SER A 251 -3.12 6.15 18.86
N GLY A 252 -3.79 5.23 19.57
CA GLY A 252 -5.25 5.13 19.56
C GLY A 252 -5.79 4.17 18.49
N ASP A 253 -4.92 3.62 17.63
CA ASP A 253 -5.32 2.75 16.52
C ASP A 253 -5.34 1.28 16.91
N ASP A 254 -6.44 0.62 16.56
CA ASP A 254 -6.53 -0.83 16.61
C ASP A 254 -6.14 -1.39 15.24
N LEU A 255 -4.85 -1.71 15.08
CA LEU A 255 -4.24 -2.16 13.80
C LEU A 255 -4.87 -3.42 13.21
N VAL A 256 -5.69 -4.14 14.00
CA VAL A 256 -6.36 -5.38 13.60
C VAL A 256 -7.89 -5.24 13.63
N LYS A 257 -8.40 -3.99 13.64
CA LYS A 257 -9.84 -3.73 13.64
C LYS A 257 -10.48 -4.12 12.32
N TYR A 258 -9.89 -3.73 11.20
CA TYR A 258 -10.30 -4.15 9.86
C TYR A 258 -9.19 -5.02 9.26
N GLU A 259 -9.51 -6.28 9.00
CA GLU A 259 -8.58 -7.23 8.39
C GLU A 259 -8.93 -7.39 6.91
N PRO A 260 -8.01 -7.10 5.96
CA PRO A 260 -8.30 -7.11 4.53
C PRO A 260 -8.95 -8.39 3.99
N ILE A 261 -8.67 -9.54 4.62
CA ILE A 261 -9.30 -10.82 4.26
C ILE A 261 -10.83 -10.80 4.38
N ASN A 262 -11.40 -9.97 5.28
CA ASN A 262 -12.84 -9.87 5.46
C ASN A 262 -13.50 -9.25 4.23
N ALA A 263 -12.87 -8.22 3.64
CA ALA A 263 -13.35 -7.58 2.42
C ALA A 263 -13.43 -8.57 1.24
N MET A 264 -12.46 -9.49 1.16
CA MET A 264 -12.40 -10.52 0.12
C MET A 264 -13.54 -11.53 0.26
N ALA A 265 -13.99 -11.84 1.48
CA ALA A 265 -15.15 -12.71 1.70
C ALA A 265 -16.48 -12.06 1.26
N GLU A 266 -16.50 -10.75 1.04
CA GLU A 266 -17.70 -9.97 0.73
C GLU A 266 -17.55 -9.15 -0.57
N VAL A 267 -16.82 -9.67 -1.56
CA VAL A 267 -16.65 -9.01 -2.87
C VAL A 267 -18.00 -8.71 -3.52
N GLY A 268 -18.92 -9.67 -3.55
CA GLY A 268 -20.26 -9.49 -4.10
C GLY A 268 -20.22 -9.23 -5.62
N ASN A 269 -20.93 -8.20 -6.10
CA ASN A 269 -21.02 -7.88 -7.54
C ASN A 269 -19.86 -6.99 -8.04
N ARG A 270 -18.80 -6.86 -7.25
CA ARG A 270 -17.66 -5.97 -7.49
C ARG A 270 -16.48 -6.76 -8.03
N SER A 271 -15.44 -6.05 -8.48
CA SER A 271 -14.31 -6.67 -9.15
C SER A 271 -13.00 -6.45 -8.40
N VAL A 272 -12.17 -7.50 -8.35
CA VAL A 272 -10.89 -7.48 -7.63
C VAL A 272 -9.82 -8.12 -8.51
N PHE A 273 -8.67 -7.47 -8.62
CA PHE A 273 -7.45 -8.07 -9.16
C PHE A 273 -6.38 -8.17 -8.08
N ILE A 274 -5.73 -9.32 -7.95
CA ILE A 274 -4.65 -9.52 -6.97
C ILE A 274 -3.39 -9.99 -7.69
N THR A 275 -2.27 -9.33 -7.44
CA THR A 275 -0.99 -9.75 -7.97
C THR A 275 0.14 -9.57 -6.97
N GLN A 276 1.11 -10.48 -7.04
CA GLN A 276 2.21 -10.55 -6.09
C GLN A 276 3.34 -11.43 -6.64
N SER A 277 4.58 -11.09 -6.32
CA SER A 277 5.75 -11.93 -6.59
C SER A 277 5.75 -13.20 -5.75
N LEU A 278 6.11 -14.34 -6.35
CA LEU A 278 6.31 -15.59 -5.61
C LEU A 278 7.50 -15.55 -4.64
N GLU A 279 8.46 -14.64 -4.88
CA GLU A 279 9.65 -14.46 -4.06
C GLU A 279 9.50 -13.31 -3.05
N ASP A 280 8.31 -12.72 -2.90
CA ASP A 280 8.09 -11.61 -1.97
C ASP A 280 8.46 -11.99 -0.53
N VAL A 281 9.55 -11.40 -0.02
CA VAL A 281 10.08 -11.65 1.32
C VAL A 281 9.60 -10.62 2.35
N ARG A 282 8.90 -9.57 1.91
CA ARG A 282 8.35 -8.54 2.79
C ARG A 282 6.93 -8.90 3.18
N ILE A 283 6.13 -9.36 2.23
CA ILE A 283 4.80 -9.91 2.45
C ILE A 283 4.80 -11.30 1.84
N ASN A 284 4.73 -12.33 2.68
CA ASN A 284 4.79 -13.71 2.20
C ASN A 284 3.60 -14.02 1.27
N ILE A 285 3.84 -14.84 0.25
CA ILE A 285 2.87 -15.14 -0.83
C ILE A 285 1.51 -15.70 -0.34
N HIS A 286 1.48 -16.35 0.83
CA HIS A 286 0.23 -16.89 1.39
C HIS A 286 -0.83 -15.79 1.65
N HIS A 287 -0.42 -14.54 1.84
CA HIS A 287 -1.35 -13.42 1.96
C HIS A 287 -2.13 -13.19 0.66
N GLY A 288 -1.43 -13.05 -0.47
CA GLY A 288 -2.08 -12.91 -1.78
C GLY A 288 -2.90 -14.15 -2.16
N GLU A 289 -2.37 -15.35 -1.93
CA GLU A 289 -3.08 -16.61 -2.22
C GLU A 289 -4.38 -16.73 -1.41
N SER A 290 -4.34 -16.46 -0.11
CA SER A 290 -5.53 -16.53 0.75
C SER A 290 -6.57 -15.44 0.43
N MET A 291 -6.12 -14.22 0.08
CA MET A 291 -7.02 -13.17 -0.40
C MET A 291 -7.67 -13.54 -1.73
N CYS A 292 -6.91 -14.12 -2.66
CA CYS A 292 -7.43 -14.58 -3.94
C CYS A 292 -8.47 -15.68 -3.76
N GLU A 293 -8.20 -16.70 -2.95
CA GLU A 293 -9.14 -17.78 -2.65
C GLU A 293 -10.43 -17.21 -2.04
N ALA A 294 -10.31 -16.36 -1.01
CA ALA A 294 -11.47 -15.73 -0.38
C ALA A 294 -12.27 -14.86 -1.36
N ALA A 295 -11.60 -14.09 -2.22
CA ALA A 295 -12.24 -13.24 -3.22
C ALA A 295 -13.00 -14.06 -4.27
N GLN A 296 -12.41 -15.14 -4.75
CA GLN A 296 -13.05 -16.06 -5.69
C GLN A 296 -14.27 -16.77 -5.09
N GLU A 297 -14.26 -17.04 -3.79
CA GLU A 297 -15.43 -17.57 -3.07
C GLU A 297 -16.50 -16.51 -2.79
N GLY A 298 -16.09 -15.26 -2.58
CA GLY A 298 -16.96 -14.13 -2.20
C GLY A 298 -17.58 -13.37 -3.37
N VAL A 299 -17.17 -13.62 -4.62
CA VAL A 299 -17.68 -12.93 -5.81
C VAL A 299 -18.97 -13.56 -6.36
N ASN A 300 -19.89 -12.71 -6.81
CA ASN A 300 -21.15 -13.07 -7.44
C ASN A 300 -21.07 -12.95 -8.97
N GLU A 301 -22.13 -13.36 -9.68
CA GLU A 301 -22.17 -13.43 -11.15
C GLU A 301 -21.92 -12.09 -11.90
N GLU A 302 -22.17 -10.94 -11.27
CA GLU A 302 -21.98 -9.62 -11.88
C GLU A 302 -20.56 -9.05 -11.64
N GLY A 303 -19.82 -9.59 -10.68
CA GLY A 303 -18.43 -9.22 -10.39
C GLY A 303 -17.46 -10.22 -11.01
N PHE A 304 -16.16 -9.92 -10.95
CA PHE A 304 -15.14 -10.89 -11.31
C PHE A 304 -13.86 -10.70 -10.49
N VAL A 305 -13.18 -11.82 -10.27
CA VAL A 305 -11.90 -11.86 -9.56
C VAL A 305 -10.87 -12.52 -10.45
N ASP A 306 -9.72 -11.87 -10.63
CA ASP A 306 -8.55 -12.46 -11.28
C ASP A 306 -7.31 -12.29 -10.40
N CYS A 307 -6.39 -13.24 -10.52
CA CYS A 307 -5.19 -13.27 -9.72
C CYS A 307 -3.99 -13.68 -10.55
N TRP A 308 -2.88 -12.95 -10.41
CA TRP A 308 -1.65 -13.23 -11.11
C TRP A 308 -0.46 -13.27 -10.16
N PHE A 309 0.01 -14.47 -9.88
CA PHE A 309 1.21 -14.73 -9.08
C PHE A 309 2.31 -15.25 -10.00
N ALA A 310 3.45 -14.57 -10.03
CA ALA A 310 4.56 -14.94 -10.89
C ALA A 310 5.91 -14.72 -10.21
N SER A 311 6.91 -15.46 -10.67
CA SER A 311 8.27 -15.31 -10.16
C SER A 311 8.85 -13.96 -10.58
N SER A 312 9.38 -13.21 -9.62
CA SER A 312 9.88 -11.86 -9.83
C SER A 312 10.92 -11.47 -8.77
N GLY A 313 12.03 -10.92 -9.23
CA GLY A 313 13.07 -10.41 -8.35
C GLY A 313 14.10 -9.58 -9.10
N VAL A 314 14.56 -8.52 -8.46
CA VAL A 314 15.50 -7.53 -8.98
C VAL A 314 16.71 -7.50 -8.06
N ALA A 315 17.87 -7.91 -8.57
CA ALA A 315 19.11 -7.73 -7.84
C ALA A 315 19.48 -6.24 -7.78
N HIS A 316 20.00 -5.83 -6.65
CA HIS A 316 20.56 -4.50 -6.44
C HIS A 316 21.82 -4.62 -5.57
N ASN A 317 22.65 -3.57 -5.52
CA ASN A 317 23.97 -3.63 -4.91
C ASN A 317 24.21 -2.44 -3.98
N ASP A 318 23.53 -2.33 -2.84
CA ASP A 318 23.70 -1.21 -1.89
C ASP A 318 25.17 -1.09 -1.41
N GLY A 319 25.95 -0.27 -2.13
CA GLY A 319 27.41 -0.19 -2.02
C GLY A 319 28.13 -1.51 -2.37
N ASP A 320 28.61 -2.22 -1.34
CA ASP A 320 29.32 -3.51 -1.48
C ASP A 320 28.43 -4.72 -1.10
N LYS A 321 27.13 -4.51 -0.85
CA LYS A 321 26.20 -5.56 -0.41
C LYS A 321 25.23 -5.93 -1.53
N GLU A 322 25.38 -7.14 -2.05
CA GLU A 322 24.39 -7.73 -2.96
C GLU A 322 23.08 -7.98 -2.21
N GLY A 323 21.97 -7.55 -2.81
CA GLY A 323 20.61 -7.73 -2.32
C GLY A 323 19.66 -8.13 -3.43
N ILE A 324 18.46 -8.60 -3.05
CA ILE A 324 17.37 -8.91 -3.97
C ILE A 324 16.14 -8.17 -3.46
N LEU A 325 15.59 -7.28 -4.29
CA LEU A 325 14.25 -6.77 -4.13
C LEU A 325 13.29 -7.79 -4.76
N SER A 326 12.26 -8.18 -4.01
CA SER A 326 11.22 -9.11 -4.50
C SER A 326 9.79 -8.66 -4.18
N HIS A 327 9.64 -7.51 -3.53
CA HIS A 327 8.36 -6.88 -3.22
C HIS A 327 8.05 -5.81 -4.28
N ILE A 328 6.86 -5.82 -4.87
CA ILE A 328 6.43 -4.83 -5.89
C ILE A 328 7.31 -4.88 -7.17
N THR A 329 7.74 -6.08 -7.59
CA THR A 329 8.72 -6.21 -8.68
C THR A 329 8.11 -6.64 -10.01
N LEU A 330 6.84 -7.04 -10.06
CA LEU A 330 6.22 -7.54 -11.30
C LEU A 330 6.15 -6.45 -12.37
N MET A 331 5.82 -5.21 -12.00
CA MET A 331 5.84 -4.06 -12.91
C MET A 331 7.21 -3.83 -13.56
N LEU A 332 8.32 -4.18 -12.90
CA LEU A 332 9.68 -3.97 -13.41
C LEU A 332 10.19 -5.16 -14.22
N THR A 333 9.82 -6.37 -13.80
CA THR A 333 10.33 -7.63 -14.38
C THR A 333 9.49 -8.13 -15.54
N GLN A 334 8.20 -7.80 -15.57
CA GLN A 334 7.21 -8.24 -16.54
C GLN A 334 6.29 -7.05 -16.93
N PRO A 335 6.84 -5.92 -17.39
CA PRO A 335 6.11 -4.66 -17.54
C PRO A 335 4.91 -4.74 -18.50
N ASP A 336 5.08 -5.37 -19.66
CA ASP A 336 3.99 -5.51 -20.63
C ASP A 336 2.83 -6.33 -20.08
N GLU A 337 3.12 -7.45 -19.40
CA GLU A 337 2.09 -8.31 -18.82
C GLU A 337 1.39 -7.63 -17.63
N TYR A 338 2.14 -6.91 -16.78
CA TYR A 338 1.57 -6.12 -15.70
C TYR A 338 0.63 -5.03 -16.24
N ARG A 339 1.11 -4.23 -17.21
CA ARG A 339 0.33 -3.19 -17.88
C ARG A 339 -0.96 -3.75 -18.46
N ASP A 340 -0.85 -4.77 -19.31
CA ASP A 340 -1.99 -5.30 -20.07
C ASP A 340 -3.05 -5.90 -19.14
N ARG A 341 -2.63 -6.56 -18.04
CA ARG A 341 -3.55 -7.09 -17.02
C ARG A 341 -4.25 -5.98 -16.26
N MET A 342 -3.51 -4.97 -15.81
CA MET A 342 -4.09 -3.85 -15.05
C MET A 342 -5.04 -3.01 -15.90
N VAL A 343 -4.63 -2.64 -17.12
CA VAL A 343 -5.48 -1.90 -18.06
C VAL A 343 -6.71 -2.72 -18.42
N GLY A 344 -6.54 -3.99 -18.81
CA GLY A 344 -7.65 -4.87 -19.18
C GLY A 344 -8.65 -5.10 -18.03
N PHE A 345 -8.17 -5.15 -16.78
CA PHE A 345 -9.02 -5.19 -15.60
C PHE A 345 -9.94 -3.97 -15.52
N PHE A 346 -9.38 -2.75 -15.57
CA PHE A 346 -10.18 -1.53 -15.47
C PHE A 346 -11.07 -1.26 -16.68
N GLU A 347 -10.62 -1.60 -17.90
CA GLU A 347 -11.48 -1.52 -19.10
C GLU A 347 -12.75 -2.37 -18.95
N THR A 348 -12.63 -3.51 -18.26
CA THR A 348 -13.75 -4.41 -18.02
C THR A 348 -14.61 -3.95 -16.84
N SER A 349 -14.01 -3.38 -15.80
CA SER A 349 -14.65 -3.21 -14.49
C SER A 349 -15.27 -1.83 -14.27
N ILE A 350 -14.68 -0.77 -14.82
CA ILE A 350 -15.16 0.62 -14.69
C ILE A 350 -15.42 1.30 -16.05
N GLY A 351 -15.32 0.52 -17.13
CA GLY A 351 -15.55 0.98 -18.50
C GLY A 351 -14.27 1.22 -19.28
N LYS A 352 -14.31 0.96 -20.58
CA LYS A 352 -13.21 1.20 -21.51
C LYS A 352 -13.21 2.66 -21.95
N PRO A 353 -12.11 3.41 -21.73
CA PRO A 353 -12.01 4.77 -22.22
C PRO A 353 -12.13 4.87 -23.74
N ASP A 354 -12.52 6.04 -24.24
CA ASP A 354 -12.44 6.31 -25.67
C ASP A 354 -10.97 6.31 -26.11
N ALA A 355 -10.70 5.86 -27.34
CA ALA A 355 -9.35 5.86 -27.86
C ALA A 355 -8.78 7.29 -27.87
N VAL A 356 -7.63 7.49 -27.23
CA VAL A 356 -6.87 8.75 -27.31
C VAL A 356 -6.48 8.97 -28.77
N VAL A 357 -7.03 10.02 -29.40
CA VAL A 357 -6.84 10.33 -30.85
C VAL A 357 -5.65 11.25 -31.08
#